data_AF-A0A9D5XT40-F1
#
_entry.id   AF-A0A9D5XT40-F1
#
_cell.length_a   1.000
_cell.length_b   1.000
_cell.length_c   1.000
_cell.angle_alpha   90.00
_cell.angle_beta   90.00
_cell.angle_gamma   90.00
#
_symmetry.space_group_name_H-M   'P 1'
#
loop_
_entity.id
_entity.type
_entity.pdbx_description
1 polymer ?
#
loop_
_entity_poly.entity_id
_entity_poly.type
_entity_poly.pdbx_seq_one_letter_code
_entity_poly.pdbx_strand_id
1 'polypeptide(L)'
;MAKNPTYDALALLSGGLDSILAMRTVMDQGLRVLGLHFVTPFFGKPAELPRWKKLYGVDGVAVDIGQDYVDMLLAPSQGYGKWLNPCIDCKITMLTHAVRLLPEYGAKFLISGEVVGQRPMSQREDTLNLITKRACVRDLLLRPLCAERRPVTPMEASGLVDRERLHGWSGRGRKPQLAMAERYGFSEVPTPGGGCCLTEVQGAARFATLLSHRPIPSPNDFSLARAGRQYWAGPHWLTFGRTAADNDQIAALVEPSDHVFKLKDFPGPLAVGRPVDGRWPNEAVADAAALVASYSGKARNHFESTGEKVRVAVRTGDAVDVVEVAPVRDAALPWAEPRPETVAEWKKARAEADAQVVPRPPLK
;
A
#
# COMPACT_ATOMS: atom_id res chain seq x y z
N MET A 1 -31.15 5.50 -17.43
CA MET A 1 -29.88 5.53 -16.68
C MET A 1 -29.94 6.71 -15.73
N ALA A 2 -29.90 6.48 -14.41
CA ALA A 2 -29.85 7.58 -13.46
C ALA A 2 -28.58 8.39 -13.74
N LYS A 3 -28.70 9.70 -13.97
CA LYS A 3 -27.52 10.57 -14.12
C LYS A 3 -26.71 10.45 -12.83
N ASN A 4 -25.45 10.02 -12.92
CA ASN A 4 -24.54 10.11 -11.79
C ASN A 4 -24.56 11.55 -11.25
N PRO A 5 -24.53 11.74 -9.92
CA PRO A 5 -24.40 13.07 -9.35
C PRO A 5 -23.15 13.73 -9.94
N THR A 6 -23.33 14.91 -10.52
CA THR A 6 -22.21 15.75 -10.96
C THR A 6 -21.50 16.32 -9.74
N TYR A 7 -20.18 16.45 -9.78
CA TYR A 7 -19.40 17.11 -8.74
C TYR A 7 -18.69 18.34 -9.31
N ASP A 8 -18.31 19.28 -8.46
CA ASP A 8 -17.52 20.45 -8.89
C ASP A 8 -16.02 20.12 -8.88
N ALA A 9 -15.59 19.29 -7.93
CA ALA A 9 -14.19 18.87 -7.77
C ALA A 9 -14.04 17.42 -7.29
N LEU A 10 -12.91 16.81 -7.62
CA LEU A 10 -12.46 15.54 -7.06
C LEU A 10 -11.28 15.78 -6.11
N ALA A 11 -11.25 15.11 -4.96
CA ALA A 11 -10.21 15.29 -3.97
C ALA A 11 -9.42 13.99 -3.73
N LEU A 12 -8.09 14.07 -3.63
CA LEU A 12 -7.28 12.93 -3.20
C LEU A 12 -7.51 12.69 -1.70
N LEU A 13 -8.39 11.76 -1.35
CA LEU A 13 -8.80 11.45 0.01
C LEU A 13 -7.93 10.34 0.60
N SER A 14 -6.93 10.72 1.40
CA SER A 14 -6.03 9.76 2.05
C SER A 14 -6.55 9.18 3.37
N GLY A 15 -7.65 9.73 3.90
CA GLY A 15 -8.13 9.47 5.26
C GLY A 15 -7.36 10.22 6.36
N GLY A 16 -6.27 10.93 6.01
CA GLY A 16 -5.55 11.81 6.93
C GLY A 16 -6.23 13.17 7.09
N LEU A 17 -5.95 13.83 8.22
CA LEU A 17 -6.51 15.14 8.58
C LEU A 17 -6.37 16.16 7.45
N ASP A 18 -5.18 16.28 6.86
CA ASP A 18 -4.89 17.28 5.83
C ASP A 18 -5.81 17.10 4.58
N SER A 19 -6.09 15.86 4.15
CA SER A 19 -7.01 15.62 3.02
C SER A 19 -8.47 15.92 3.37
N ILE A 20 -8.89 15.63 4.61
CA ILE A 20 -10.26 15.89 5.08
C ILE A 20 -10.50 17.40 5.17
N LEU A 21 -9.57 18.14 5.79
CA LEU A 21 -9.67 19.59 5.92
C LEU A 21 -9.66 20.27 4.55
N ALA A 22 -8.82 19.82 3.61
CA ALA A 22 -8.81 20.38 2.26
C ALA A 22 -10.16 20.24 1.53
N MET A 23 -10.83 19.09 1.68
CA MET A 23 -12.18 18.90 1.16
C MET A 23 -13.16 19.85 1.84
N ARG A 24 -13.15 19.91 3.19
CA ARG A 24 -14.04 20.78 3.96
C ARG A 24 -13.87 22.26 3.63
N THR A 25 -12.64 22.75 3.47
CA THR A 25 -12.35 24.13 3.05
C THR A 25 -13.08 24.49 1.76
N VAL A 26 -13.11 23.59 0.77
CA VAL A 26 -13.78 23.82 -0.51
C VAL A 26 -15.29 23.62 -0.41
N MET A 27 -15.74 22.62 0.35
CA MET A 27 -17.17 22.35 0.59
C MET A 27 -17.88 23.48 1.33
N ASP A 28 -17.20 24.13 2.28
CA ASP A 28 -17.75 25.28 3.01
C ASP A 28 -17.99 26.49 2.07
N GLN A 29 -17.43 26.50 0.87
CA GLN A 29 -17.74 27.46 -0.17
C GLN A 29 -18.98 27.10 -1.01
N GLY A 30 -19.68 26.02 -0.68
CA GLY A 30 -20.90 25.56 -1.36
C GLY A 30 -20.66 24.62 -2.55
N LEU A 31 -19.41 24.20 -2.77
CA LEU A 31 -19.04 23.30 -3.86
C LEU A 31 -19.21 21.82 -3.47
N ARG A 32 -19.63 20.99 -4.43
CA ARG A 32 -19.76 19.55 -4.25
C ARG A 32 -18.43 18.86 -4.54
N VAL A 33 -17.85 18.23 -3.53
CA VAL A 33 -16.55 17.55 -3.63
C VAL A 33 -16.72 16.05 -3.40
N LEU A 34 -16.15 15.23 -4.29
CA LEU A 34 -16.05 13.78 -4.11
C LEU A 34 -14.61 13.38 -3.78
N GLY A 35 -14.42 12.60 -2.71
CA GLY A 35 -13.12 12.02 -2.39
C GLY A 35 -12.81 10.79 -3.24
N LEU A 36 -11.64 10.78 -3.88
CA LEU A 36 -11.04 9.60 -4.49
C LEU A 36 -10.11 8.94 -3.47
N HIS A 37 -10.51 7.78 -2.97
CA HIS A 37 -9.72 7.00 -2.03
C HIS A 37 -8.99 5.87 -2.76
N PHE A 38 -7.73 6.10 -3.09
CA PHE A 38 -6.92 5.13 -3.83
C PHE A 38 -6.58 3.89 -3.00
N VAL A 39 -6.71 2.73 -3.63
CA VAL A 39 -6.44 1.41 -3.05
C VAL A 39 -5.31 0.74 -3.83
N THR A 40 -4.33 0.22 -3.09
CA THR A 40 -3.16 -0.51 -3.59
C THR A 40 -2.82 -1.64 -2.61
N PRO A 41 -1.91 -2.57 -2.95
CA PRO A 41 -1.37 -3.53 -1.97
C PRO A 41 -0.73 -2.87 -0.73
N PHE A 42 -0.28 -1.62 -0.86
CA PHE A 42 0.52 -0.92 0.16
C PHE A 42 -0.31 -0.02 1.08
N PHE A 43 -1.45 0.48 0.59
CA PHE A 43 -2.33 1.38 1.34
C PHE A 43 -3.73 1.42 0.73
N GLY A 44 -4.68 1.95 1.50
CA GLY A 44 -6.09 1.97 1.15
C GLY A 44 -6.91 1.30 2.26
N LYS A 45 -8.05 1.89 2.56
CA LYS A 45 -9.03 1.49 3.59
C LYS A 45 -10.44 1.78 3.07
N PRO A 46 -10.88 1.12 1.98
CA PRO A 46 -12.19 1.40 1.38
C PRO A 46 -13.35 1.22 2.38
N ALA A 47 -13.21 0.30 3.33
CA ALA A 47 -14.19 0.08 4.41
C ALA A 47 -14.40 1.29 5.35
N GLU A 48 -13.47 2.26 5.38
CA GLU A 48 -13.58 3.45 6.24
C GLU A 48 -14.38 4.59 5.60
N LEU A 49 -14.68 4.52 4.29
CA LEU A 49 -15.42 5.57 3.59
C LEU A 49 -16.77 5.92 4.26
N PRO A 50 -17.62 4.95 4.65
CA PRO A 50 -18.88 5.27 5.36
C PRO A 50 -18.64 5.96 6.71
N ARG A 51 -17.58 5.57 7.42
CA ARG A 51 -17.20 6.19 8.70
C ARG A 51 -16.73 7.62 8.49
N TRP A 52 -15.89 7.88 7.49
CA TRP A 52 -15.42 9.24 7.18
C TRP A 52 -16.56 10.18 6.77
N LYS A 53 -17.54 9.66 6.03
CA LYS A 53 -18.77 10.41 5.72
C LYS A 53 -19.52 10.79 6.99
N LYS A 54 -19.69 9.86 7.93
CA LYS A 54 -20.38 10.11 9.21
C LYS A 54 -19.61 11.08 10.12
N LEU A 55 -18.29 10.90 10.27
CA LEU A 55 -17.47 11.66 11.21
C LEU A 55 -17.10 13.06 10.69
N TYR A 56 -16.81 13.17 9.40
CA TYR A 56 -16.21 14.37 8.82
C TYR A 56 -17.11 15.04 7.78
N GLY A 57 -18.23 14.40 7.42
CA GLY A 57 -19.11 14.92 6.38
C GLY A 57 -18.45 14.97 5.00
N VAL A 58 -17.50 14.08 4.72
CA VAL A 58 -16.82 13.97 3.41
C VAL A 58 -17.23 12.66 2.73
N ASP A 59 -17.74 12.76 1.50
CA ASP A 59 -18.12 11.57 0.72
C ASP A 59 -16.95 11.11 -0.15
N GLY A 60 -16.93 9.84 -0.53
CA GLY A 60 -15.86 9.33 -1.37
C GLY A 60 -16.10 7.94 -1.94
N VAL A 61 -15.31 7.60 -2.94
CA VAL A 61 -15.30 6.32 -3.66
C VAL A 61 -13.92 5.69 -3.58
N ALA A 62 -13.89 4.36 -3.53
CA ALA A 62 -12.65 3.60 -3.63
C ALA A 62 -12.21 3.53 -5.09
N VAL A 63 -10.93 3.78 -5.36
CA VAL A 63 -10.34 3.69 -6.70
C VAL A 63 -9.17 2.71 -6.65
N ASP A 64 -9.35 1.52 -7.22
CA ASP A 64 -8.27 0.53 -7.33
C ASP A 64 -7.26 0.98 -8.38
N ILE A 65 -6.00 1.11 -7.97
CA ILE A 65 -4.85 1.36 -8.86
C ILE A 65 -3.73 0.36 -8.58
N GLY A 66 -4.05 -0.83 -8.09
CA GLY A 66 -3.09 -1.81 -7.59
C GLY A 66 -2.06 -2.20 -8.64
N GLN A 67 -2.50 -2.51 -9.86
CA GLN A 67 -1.59 -2.88 -10.96
C GLN A 67 -0.75 -1.68 -11.41
N ASP A 68 -1.37 -0.54 -11.72
CA ASP A 68 -0.65 0.67 -12.14
C ASP A 68 0.39 1.12 -11.09
N TYR A 69 0.06 0.96 -9.81
CA TYR A 69 0.98 1.27 -8.72
C TYR A 69 2.14 0.28 -8.65
N VAL A 70 1.89 -1.02 -8.83
CA VAL A 70 2.95 -2.03 -8.91
C VAL A 70 3.87 -1.74 -10.09
N ASP A 71 3.33 -1.44 -11.26
CA ASP A 71 4.12 -1.11 -12.45
C ASP A 71 5.01 0.12 -12.21
N MET A 72 4.45 1.17 -11.58
CA MET A 72 5.21 2.34 -11.15
C MET A 72 6.29 1.98 -10.12
N LEU A 73 5.97 1.12 -9.14
CA LEU A 73 6.92 0.69 -8.12
C LEU A 73 8.05 -0.12 -8.72
N LEU A 74 7.81 -0.91 -9.77
CA LEU A 74 8.83 -1.70 -10.45
C LEU A 74 9.78 -0.83 -11.28
N ALA A 75 9.38 0.37 -11.70
CA ALA A 75 10.21 1.29 -12.46
C ALA A 75 9.90 2.77 -12.15
N PRO A 76 10.19 3.25 -10.92
CA PRO A 76 9.83 4.61 -10.53
C PRO A 76 10.71 5.62 -11.26
N SER A 77 10.09 6.60 -11.92
CA SER A 77 10.80 7.56 -12.77
C SER A 77 11.73 8.48 -11.97
N GLN A 78 11.46 8.68 -10.67
CA GLN A 78 12.29 9.47 -9.77
C GLN A 78 13.18 8.59 -8.85
N GLY A 79 13.23 7.28 -9.13
CA GLY A 79 13.95 6.31 -8.31
C GLY A 79 13.32 6.09 -6.94
N TYR A 80 14.02 5.34 -6.09
CA TYR A 80 13.59 5.06 -4.73
C TYR A 80 14.29 5.98 -3.74
N GLY A 81 13.53 6.60 -2.84
CA GLY A 81 14.07 7.30 -1.68
C GLY A 81 14.62 6.34 -0.62
N LYS A 82 14.58 6.74 0.67
CA LYS A 82 14.92 5.83 1.78
C LYS A 82 14.06 4.57 1.71
N TRP A 83 14.69 3.40 1.85
CA TRP A 83 14.04 2.10 1.64
C TRP A 83 13.43 1.99 0.24
N LEU A 84 12.15 1.64 0.10
CA LEU A 84 11.47 1.56 -1.20
C LEU A 84 10.56 2.76 -1.48
N ASN A 85 10.81 3.91 -0.84
CA ASN A 85 9.93 5.08 -0.89
C ASN A 85 9.77 5.67 -2.31
N PRO A 86 8.58 5.58 -2.95
CA PRO A 86 8.33 6.13 -4.28
C PRO A 86 7.40 7.36 -4.21
N CYS A 87 7.41 8.13 -3.11
CA CYS A 87 6.34 9.11 -2.83
C CYS A 87 6.11 10.17 -3.92
N ILE A 88 7.11 10.50 -4.74
CA ILE A 88 6.96 11.46 -5.84
C ILE A 88 6.15 10.79 -6.97
N ASP A 89 6.59 9.63 -7.45
CA ASP A 89 5.91 8.85 -8.49
C ASP A 89 4.51 8.35 -8.06
N CYS A 90 4.36 7.96 -6.79
CA CYS A 90 3.07 7.63 -6.17
C CYS A 90 2.04 8.76 -6.34
N LYS A 91 2.44 10.01 -6.07
CA LYS A 91 1.56 11.17 -6.22
C LYS A 91 1.29 11.50 -7.68
N ILE A 92 2.29 11.38 -8.54
CA ILE A 92 2.13 11.56 -9.99
C ILE A 92 1.08 10.56 -10.50
N THR A 93 1.21 9.28 -10.13
CA THR A 93 0.27 8.21 -10.51
C THR A 93 -1.15 8.53 -10.06
N MET A 94 -1.35 8.81 -8.77
CA MET A 94 -2.69 9.15 -8.25
C MET A 94 -3.31 10.38 -8.93
N LEU A 95 -2.52 11.43 -9.18
CA LEU A 95 -3.01 12.63 -9.86
C LEU A 95 -3.37 12.35 -11.32
N THR A 96 -2.54 11.61 -12.05
CA THR A 96 -2.83 11.21 -13.43
C THR A 96 -4.12 10.39 -13.52
N HIS A 97 -4.35 9.47 -12.58
CA HIS A 97 -5.63 8.75 -12.49
C HIS A 97 -6.79 9.68 -12.16
N ALA A 98 -6.61 10.60 -11.22
CA ALA A 98 -7.66 11.55 -10.84
C ALA A 98 -8.09 12.46 -12.01
N VAL A 99 -7.15 12.88 -12.88
CA VAL A 99 -7.48 13.65 -14.10
C VAL A 99 -8.40 12.85 -15.02
N ARG A 100 -8.13 11.56 -15.23
CA ARG A 100 -8.94 10.69 -16.10
C ARG A 100 -10.38 10.55 -15.60
N LEU A 101 -10.59 10.68 -14.30
CA LEU A 101 -11.90 10.57 -13.66
C LEU A 101 -12.70 11.89 -13.67
N LEU A 102 -12.09 13.04 -13.95
CA LEU A 102 -12.81 14.33 -13.98
C LEU A 102 -14.06 14.29 -14.88
N PRO A 103 -13.99 13.80 -16.16
CA PRO A 103 -15.16 13.77 -17.04
C PRO A 103 -16.24 12.80 -16.57
N GLU A 104 -15.85 11.66 -15.98
CA GLU A 104 -16.77 10.63 -15.48
C GLU A 104 -17.69 11.17 -14.38
N TYR A 105 -17.13 11.98 -13.48
CA TYR A 105 -17.86 12.60 -12.36
C TYR A 105 -18.36 14.02 -12.68
N GLY A 106 -18.14 14.52 -13.90
CA GLY A 106 -18.49 15.88 -14.31
C GLY A 106 -17.76 16.99 -13.55
N ALA A 107 -16.62 16.67 -12.93
CA ALA A 107 -15.82 17.59 -12.12
C ALA A 107 -14.88 18.45 -12.96
N LYS A 108 -14.57 19.65 -12.46
CA LYS A 108 -13.78 20.65 -13.20
C LYS A 108 -12.31 20.71 -12.77
N PHE A 109 -12.03 20.35 -11.52
CA PHE A 109 -10.69 20.44 -10.95
C PHE A 109 -10.43 19.40 -9.85
N LEU A 110 -9.17 19.28 -9.45
CA LEU A 110 -8.66 18.38 -8.43
C LEU A 110 -8.29 19.13 -7.16
N ILE A 111 -8.40 18.44 -6.02
CA ILE A 111 -8.01 18.93 -4.70
C ILE A 111 -7.00 17.96 -4.08
N SER A 112 -5.99 18.50 -3.41
CA SER A 112 -5.14 17.71 -2.51
C SER A 112 -4.93 18.40 -1.17
N GLY A 113 -4.77 17.60 -0.11
CA GLY A 113 -4.39 18.08 1.23
C GLY A 113 -2.90 18.38 1.38
N GLU A 114 -2.19 18.67 0.30
CA GLU A 114 -0.76 18.95 0.37
C GLU A 114 -0.51 20.33 0.98
N VAL A 115 0.38 20.39 1.99
CA VAL A 115 0.84 21.64 2.61
C VAL A 115 2.33 21.81 2.31
N VAL A 116 2.74 22.98 1.82
CA VAL A 116 4.14 23.26 1.48
C VAL A 116 5.04 23.10 2.72
N GLY A 117 6.11 22.32 2.59
CA GLY A 117 7.08 22.06 3.66
C GLY A 117 6.63 21.04 4.71
N GLN A 118 5.43 20.47 4.60
CA GLN A 118 4.85 19.60 5.64
C GLN A 118 5.46 18.20 5.66
N ARG A 119 5.92 17.69 4.51
CA ARG A 119 6.71 16.46 4.40
C ARG A 119 8.04 16.70 3.69
N PRO A 120 9.16 16.19 4.25
CA PRO A 120 10.51 16.56 3.81
C PRO A 120 10.86 16.01 2.43
N MET A 121 10.23 14.90 1.99
CA MET A 121 10.52 14.28 0.69
C MET A 121 9.55 14.67 -0.42
N SER A 122 8.27 14.86 -0.12
CA SER A 122 7.22 14.91 -1.15
C SER A 122 6.41 16.19 -1.17
N GLN A 123 6.67 17.13 -0.26
CA GLN A 123 5.92 18.40 -0.16
C GLN A 123 6.82 19.62 -0.02
N ARG A 124 8.10 19.51 -0.39
CA ARG A 124 8.93 20.70 -0.65
C ARG A 124 8.45 21.39 -1.93
N GLU A 125 8.72 22.69 -2.05
CA GLU A 125 8.21 23.49 -3.17
C GLU A 125 8.67 22.99 -4.54
N ASP A 126 9.96 22.70 -4.68
CA ASP A 126 10.57 22.06 -5.86
C ASP A 126 9.84 20.77 -6.25
N THR A 127 9.54 19.94 -5.26
CA THR A 127 8.92 18.64 -5.43
C THR A 127 7.44 18.76 -5.81
N LEU A 128 6.70 19.69 -5.20
CA LEU A 128 5.31 19.97 -5.57
C LEU A 128 5.22 20.49 -7.02
N ASN A 129 6.17 21.33 -7.43
CA ASN A 129 6.26 21.83 -8.81
C ASN A 129 6.57 20.69 -9.79
N LEU A 130 7.51 19.81 -9.45
CA LEU A 130 7.84 18.62 -10.24
C LEU A 130 6.63 17.70 -10.42
N ILE A 131 5.95 17.33 -9.32
CA ILE A 131 4.75 16.47 -9.35
C ILE A 131 3.68 17.11 -10.23
N THR A 132 3.41 18.39 -10.03
CA THR A 132 2.40 19.14 -10.79
C THR A 132 2.71 19.14 -12.29
N LYS A 133 3.99 19.33 -12.66
CA LYS A 133 4.46 19.30 -14.05
C LYS A 133 4.34 17.90 -14.66
N ARG A 134 4.80 16.87 -13.94
CA ARG A 134 4.83 15.48 -14.43
C ARG A 134 3.43 14.86 -14.56
N ALA A 135 2.52 15.20 -13.66
CA ALA A 135 1.12 14.78 -13.73
C ALA A 135 0.27 15.67 -14.67
N CYS A 136 0.84 16.73 -15.25
CA CYS A 136 0.12 17.68 -16.11
C CYS A 136 -1.12 18.32 -15.46
N VAL A 137 -1.04 18.63 -14.16
CA VAL A 137 -2.18 19.15 -13.37
C VAL A 137 -2.03 20.61 -12.93
N ARG A 138 -1.15 21.38 -13.58
CA ARG A 138 -0.88 22.78 -13.19
C ARG A 138 -2.15 23.62 -13.07
N ASP A 139 -3.00 23.51 -14.08
CA ASP A 139 -4.22 24.31 -14.21
C ASP A 139 -5.45 23.60 -13.65
N LEU A 140 -5.25 22.41 -13.06
CA LEU A 140 -6.32 21.55 -12.56
C LEU A 140 -6.23 21.30 -11.04
N LEU A 141 -5.07 21.47 -10.40
CA LEU A 141 -4.88 21.07 -9.01
C LEU A 141 -4.89 22.25 -8.03
N LEU A 142 -5.92 22.30 -7.19
CA LEU A 142 -5.99 23.17 -6.03
C LEU A 142 -5.34 22.52 -4.81
N ARG A 143 -4.63 23.33 -4.01
CA ARG A 143 -4.09 22.94 -2.70
C ARG A 143 -4.66 23.87 -1.62
N PRO A 144 -5.91 23.65 -1.18
CA PRO A 144 -6.66 24.63 -0.37
C PRO A 144 -5.94 25.07 0.91
N LEU A 145 -5.17 24.15 1.51
CA LEU A 145 -4.50 24.39 2.79
C LEU A 145 -3.24 25.26 2.67
N CYS A 146 -2.69 25.44 1.47
CA CYS A 146 -1.51 26.27 1.24
C CYS A 146 -1.65 27.18 0.01
N ALA A 147 -2.86 27.41 -0.49
CA ALA A 147 -3.15 28.12 -1.72
C ALA A 147 -2.59 29.54 -1.77
N GLU A 148 -2.60 30.28 -0.64
CA GLU A 148 -2.05 31.65 -0.58
C GLU A 148 -0.55 31.70 -0.88
N ARG A 149 0.16 30.57 -0.70
CA ARG A 149 1.59 30.41 -0.99
C ARG A 149 1.85 29.80 -2.36
N ARG A 150 0.82 29.65 -3.18
CA ARG A 150 0.89 29.05 -4.52
C ARG A 150 0.43 30.06 -5.57
N PRO A 151 0.89 29.93 -6.83
CA PRO A 151 0.31 30.67 -7.94
C PRO A 151 -1.20 30.47 -8.00
N VAL A 152 -1.91 31.52 -8.40
CA VAL A 152 -3.37 31.50 -8.57
C VAL A 152 -3.74 30.45 -9.62
N THR A 153 -4.69 29.58 -9.29
CA THR A 153 -5.22 28.56 -10.20
C THR A 153 -6.45 29.07 -10.99
N PRO A 154 -6.83 28.44 -12.12
CA PRO A 154 -7.98 28.90 -12.90
C PRO A 154 -9.32 28.94 -12.15
N MET A 155 -9.57 27.99 -11.25
CA MET A 155 -10.75 27.95 -10.37
C MET A 155 -10.75 29.10 -9.37
N GLU A 156 -9.58 29.57 -8.94
CA GLU A 156 -9.47 30.79 -8.12
C GLU A 156 -9.69 32.04 -8.97
N ALA A 157 -9.03 32.14 -10.13
CA ALA A 157 -9.10 33.30 -11.01
C ALA A 157 -10.51 33.55 -11.59
N SER A 158 -11.28 32.48 -11.83
CA SER A 158 -12.66 32.56 -12.33
C SER A 158 -13.70 32.88 -11.26
N GLY A 159 -13.31 32.91 -9.97
CA GLY A 159 -14.23 33.05 -8.85
C GLY A 159 -15.05 31.80 -8.52
N LEU A 160 -14.76 30.66 -9.17
CA LEU A 160 -15.38 29.38 -8.81
C LEU A 160 -15.00 28.97 -7.37
N VAL A 161 -13.77 29.26 -6.97
CA VAL A 161 -13.26 29.11 -5.61
C VAL A 161 -12.79 30.49 -5.13
N ASP A 162 -13.32 30.94 -4.02
CA ASP A 162 -12.89 32.16 -3.35
C ASP A 162 -11.55 31.93 -2.64
N ARG A 163 -10.50 32.58 -3.15
CA ARG A 163 -9.12 32.48 -2.64
C ARG A 163 -8.98 33.05 -1.23
N GLU A 164 -9.77 34.06 -0.85
CA GLU A 164 -9.70 34.68 0.48
C GLU A 164 -10.17 33.73 1.58
N ARG A 165 -10.92 32.68 1.19
CA ARG A 165 -11.41 31.62 2.07
C ARG A 165 -10.54 30.36 2.05
N LEU A 166 -9.38 30.42 1.38
CA LEU A 166 -8.36 29.36 1.42
C LEU A 166 -7.34 29.65 2.53
N HIS A 167 -6.24 28.89 2.58
CA HIS A 167 -5.24 29.03 3.64
C HIS A 167 -3.82 29.17 3.10
N GLY A 168 -2.97 29.87 3.86
CA GLY A 168 -1.54 30.00 3.64
C GLY A 168 -0.67 29.15 4.56
N TRP A 169 -1.08 27.92 4.92
CA TRP A 169 -0.27 27.09 5.83
C TRP A 169 1.02 26.60 5.18
N SER A 170 2.04 26.42 6.01
CA SER A 170 3.33 25.88 5.59
C SER A 170 4.13 25.32 6.76
N GLY A 171 5.21 24.60 6.43
CA GLY A 171 6.13 24.04 7.40
C GLY A 171 5.61 22.76 8.03
N ARG A 172 6.25 22.33 9.13
CA ARG A 172 6.02 21.01 9.74
C ARG A 172 4.95 20.99 10.82
N GLY A 173 4.61 22.16 11.39
CA GLY A 173 3.61 22.27 12.44
C GLY A 173 2.21 21.93 11.93
N ARG A 174 1.38 21.38 12.83
CA ARG A 174 -0.04 21.05 12.54
C ARG A 174 -1.05 21.81 13.40
N LYS A 175 -0.60 22.83 14.12
CA LYS A 175 -1.44 23.62 15.03
C LYS A 175 -2.69 24.19 14.34
N PRO A 176 -2.61 24.82 13.15
CA PRO A 176 -3.82 25.37 12.53
C PRO A 176 -4.76 24.28 11.99
N GLN A 177 -4.23 23.14 11.52
CA GLN A 177 -5.03 21.97 11.14
C GLN A 177 -5.84 21.44 12.33
N LEU A 178 -5.20 21.28 13.49
CA LEU A 178 -5.86 20.79 14.70
C LEU A 178 -6.93 21.77 15.20
N ALA A 179 -6.64 23.07 15.18
CA ALA A 179 -7.63 24.09 15.53
C ALA A 179 -8.83 24.09 14.55
N MET A 180 -8.60 23.84 13.27
CA MET A 180 -9.71 23.71 12.30
C MET A 180 -10.54 22.45 12.53
N ALA A 181 -9.91 21.33 12.88
CA ALA A 181 -10.61 20.10 13.25
C ALA A 181 -11.53 20.31 14.48
N GLU A 182 -11.03 21.04 15.48
CA GLU A 182 -11.80 21.41 16.67
C GLU A 182 -12.99 22.31 16.32
N ARG A 183 -12.81 23.32 15.45
CA ARG A 183 -13.92 24.17 14.98
C ARG A 183 -15.00 23.39 14.24
N TYR A 184 -14.64 22.36 13.49
CA TYR A 184 -15.61 21.46 12.86
C TYR A 184 -16.29 20.50 13.85
N GLY A 185 -15.84 20.44 15.10
CA GLY A 185 -16.38 19.52 16.10
C GLY A 185 -16.07 18.06 15.80
N PHE A 186 -14.93 17.76 15.15
CA PHE A 186 -14.54 16.37 14.89
C PHE A 186 -14.32 15.63 16.22
N SER A 187 -15.17 14.65 16.50
CA SER A 187 -15.08 13.80 17.70
C SER A 187 -13.80 12.96 17.73
N GLU A 188 -13.24 12.69 16.55
CA GLU A 188 -12.02 11.91 16.38
C GLU A 188 -11.12 12.57 15.33
N VAL A 189 -9.96 13.05 15.75
CA VAL A 189 -8.98 13.61 14.82
C VAL A 189 -8.11 12.47 14.28
N PRO A 190 -8.03 12.29 12.94
CA PRO A 190 -7.13 11.29 12.36
C PRO A 190 -5.70 11.53 12.86
N THR A 191 -5.10 10.52 13.48
CA THR A 191 -3.70 10.60 13.88
C THR A 191 -2.82 10.83 12.65
N PRO A 192 -1.76 11.66 12.75
CA PRO A 192 -0.80 11.80 11.67
C PRO A 192 -0.28 10.41 11.32
N GLY A 193 -0.70 9.88 10.16
CA GLY A 193 -0.41 8.50 9.81
C GLY A 193 1.10 8.22 9.85
N GLY A 194 1.43 7.03 10.34
CA GLY A 194 2.73 6.40 10.09
C GLY A 194 3.06 6.45 8.59
N GLY A 195 4.35 6.32 8.26
CA GLY A 195 4.77 6.29 6.86
C GLY A 195 4.04 5.19 6.09
N CYS A 196 4.04 5.28 4.75
CA CYS A 196 3.65 4.13 3.93
C CYS A 196 4.58 2.94 4.26
N CYS A 197 4.10 1.69 4.20
CA CYS A 197 4.92 0.51 4.50
C CYS A 197 6.18 0.38 3.63
N LEU A 198 6.20 1.00 2.45
CA LEU A 198 7.38 1.12 1.57
C LEU A 198 8.48 2.02 2.15
N THR A 199 8.14 2.86 3.13
CA THR A 199 9.03 3.78 3.83
C THR A 199 9.46 3.26 5.21
N GLU A 200 9.00 2.08 5.58
CA GLU A 200 9.32 1.41 6.83
C GLU A 200 10.29 0.27 6.57
N VAL A 201 11.25 0.06 7.48
CA VAL A 201 12.32 -0.91 7.30
C VAL A 201 11.79 -2.34 7.13
N GLN A 202 10.81 -2.73 7.95
CA GLN A 202 10.24 -4.08 7.93
C GLN A 202 9.39 -4.34 6.68
N GLY A 203 8.57 -3.36 6.27
CA GLY A 203 7.80 -3.47 5.03
C GLY A 203 8.72 -3.55 3.82
N ALA A 204 9.70 -2.66 3.74
CA ALA A 204 10.66 -2.64 2.65
C ALA A 204 11.50 -3.93 2.54
N ALA A 205 11.95 -4.49 3.67
CA ALA A 205 12.68 -5.75 3.67
C ALA A 205 11.87 -6.88 3.02
N ARG A 206 10.60 -7.05 3.43
CA ARG A 206 9.69 -8.06 2.87
C ARG A 206 9.53 -7.92 1.35
N PHE A 207 9.31 -6.70 0.87
CA PHE A 207 9.10 -6.44 -0.55
C PHE A 207 10.39 -6.56 -1.36
N ALA A 208 11.53 -6.15 -0.81
CA ALA A 208 12.82 -6.33 -1.47
C ALA A 208 13.16 -7.82 -1.62
N THR A 209 12.89 -8.66 -0.61
CA THR A 209 13.05 -10.12 -0.72
C THR A 209 12.14 -10.68 -1.81
N LEU A 210 10.86 -10.30 -1.85
CA LEU A 210 9.95 -10.72 -2.93
C LEU A 210 10.50 -10.34 -4.31
N LEU A 211 10.96 -9.10 -4.48
CA LEU A 211 11.50 -8.58 -5.74
C LEU A 211 12.83 -9.24 -6.15
N SER A 212 13.60 -9.79 -5.21
CA SER A 212 14.82 -10.56 -5.51
C SER A 212 14.51 -11.94 -6.10
N HIS A 213 13.35 -12.53 -5.76
CA HIS A 213 12.97 -13.86 -6.23
C HIS A 213 11.93 -13.84 -7.35
N ARG A 214 11.13 -12.78 -7.44
CA ARG A 214 10.08 -12.61 -8.46
C ARG A 214 10.24 -11.23 -9.11
N PRO A 215 10.81 -11.14 -10.32
CA PRO A 215 11.04 -9.84 -10.99
C PRO A 215 9.76 -9.09 -11.37
N ILE A 216 8.66 -9.83 -11.59
CA ILE A 216 7.35 -9.28 -11.95
C ILE A 216 6.28 -9.82 -10.98
N PRO A 217 6.24 -9.33 -9.72
CA PRO A 217 5.19 -9.70 -8.78
C PRO A 217 3.87 -9.04 -9.15
N SER A 218 2.77 -9.74 -8.88
CA SER A 218 1.42 -9.20 -8.99
C SER A 218 1.04 -8.34 -7.76
N PRO A 219 -0.04 -7.54 -7.85
CA PRO A 219 -0.62 -6.89 -6.67
C PRO A 219 -0.99 -7.89 -5.55
N ASN A 220 -1.42 -9.11 -5.92
CA ASN A 220 -1.74 -10.17 -4.95
C ASN A 220 -0.47 -10.60 -4.19
N ASP A 221 0.66 -10.76 -4.87
CA ASP A 221 1.95 -11.09 -4.23
C ASP A 221 2.37 -10.03 -3.20
N PHE A 222 2.25 -8.74 -3.54
CA PHE A 222 2.56 -7.68 -2.57
C PHE A 222 1.60 -7.68 -1.37
N SER A 223 0.32 -7.94 -1.60
CA SER A 223 -0.66 -8.10 -0.51
C SER A 223 -0.31 -9.29 0.39
N LEU A 224 0.09 -10.43 -0.19
CA LEU A 224 0.49 -11.61 0.57
C LEU A 224 1.78 -11.35 1.36
N ALA A 225 2.77 -10.69 0.76
CA ALA A 225 4.04 -10.33 1.43
C ALA A 225 3.84 -9.35 2.59
N ARG A 226 2.76 -8.57 2.55
CA ARG A 226 2.37 -7.66 3.62
C ARG A 226 1.69 -8.39 4.79
N ALA A 227 0.98 -9.49 4.53
CA ALA A 227 0.22 -10.21 5.54
C ALA A 227 1.11 -11.04 6.49
N GLY A 228 0.69 -11.22 7.73
CA GLY A 228 1.27 -12.20 8.66
C GLY A 228 2.81 -12.20 8.80
N ARG A 229 3.34 -13.42 8.97
CA ARG A 229 4.77 -13.76 8.99
C ARG A 229 5.24 -14.11 7.59
N GLN A 230 6.49 -13.80 7.32
CA GLN A 230 7.13 -13.98 6.03
C GLN A 230 8.41 -14.78 6.25
N TYR A 231 8.49 -15.97 5.68
CA TYR A 231 9.64 -16.86 5.78
C TYR A 231 10.12 -17.26 4.40
N TRP A 232 11.43 -17.31 4.23
CA TRP A 232 12.10 -17.66 2.99
C TRP A 232 13.17 -18.71 3.22
N ALA A 233 13.25 -19.69 2.33
CA ALA A 233 14.35 -20.66 2.26
C ALA A 233 14.72 -20.88 0.78
N GLY A 234 15.75 -20.19 0.30
CA GLY A 234 16.06 -20.15 -1.13
C GLY A 234 14.86 -19.61 -1.93
N PRO A 235 14.37 -20.32 -2.98
CA PRO A 235 13.21 -19.89 -3.77
C PRO A 235 11.86 -20.20 -3.11
N HIS A 236 11.84 -20.76 -1.89
CA HIS A 236 10.59 -21.14 -1.23
C HIS A 236 10.09 -19.99 -0.36
N TRP A 237 8.93 -19.44 -0.71
CA TRP A 237 8.27 -18.37 0.03
C TRP A 237 7.07 -18.90 0.84
N LEU A 238 7.16 -18.77 2.16
CA LEU A 238 6.13 -19.21 3.10
C LEU A 238 5.55 -18.01 3.88
N THR A 239 4.23 -17.85 3.80
CA THR A 239 3.48 -16.85 4.56
C THR A 239 2.51 -17.53 5.53
N PHE A 240 2.42 -17.07 6.78
CA PHE A 240 1.40 -17.58 7.71
C PHE A 240 0.97 -16.58 8.78
N GLY A 241 -0.28 -16.72 9.24
CA GLY A 241 -0.92 -15.73 10.10
C GLY A 241 -0.31 -15.64 11.51
N ARG A 242 -0.34 -14.43 12.10
CA ARG A 242 -0.05 -14.21 13.53
C ARG A 242 -1.34 -14.18 14.35
N THR A 243 -2.43 -13.79 13.69
CA THR A 243 -3.76 -13.58 14.26
C THR A 243 -4.83 -14.21 13.36
N ALA A 244 -6.07 -14.30 13.85
CA ALA A 244 -7.20 -14.73 13.03
C ALA A 244 -7.44 -13.80 11.83
N ALA A 245 -7.30 -12.48 12.03
CA ALA A 245 -7.41 -11.51 10.94
C ALA A 245 -6.34 -11.69 9.85
N ASP A 246 -5.10 -12.05 10.23
CA ASP A 246 -4.08 -12.41 9.23
C ASP A 246 -4.48 -13.68 8.47
N ASN A 247 -5.04 -14.69 9.14
CA ASN A 247 -5.49 -15.92 8.48
C ASN A 247 -6.59 -15.63 7.45
N ASP A 248 -7.56 -14.77 7.79
CA ASP A 248 -8.63 -14.36 6.87
C ASP A 248 -8.07 -13.61 5.65
N GLN A 249 -7.10 -12.70 5.87
CA GLN A 249 -6.42 -12.00 4.79
C GLN A 249 -5.63 -12.96 3.89
N ILE A 250 -4.86 -13.88 4.48
CA ILE A 250 -4.07 -14.86 3.73
C ILE A 250 -4.99 -15.79 2.94
N ALA A 251 -6.10 -16.24 3.53
CA ALA A 251 -7.09 -17.09 2.86
C ALA A 251 -7.68 -16.43 1.62
N ALA A 252 -7.97 -15.12 1.69
CA ALA A 252 -8.49 -14.35 0.56
C ALA A 252 -7.48 -14.12 -0.57
N LEU A 253 -6.19 -14.37 -0.33
CA LEU A 253 -5.10 -14.17 -1.29
C LEU A 253 -4.62 -15.46 -1.95
N VAL A 254 -5.12 -16.63 -1.54
CA VAL A 254 -4.72 -17.94 -2.06
C VAL A 254 -4.95 -18.03 -3.57
N GLU A 255 -3.93 -18.47 -4.29
CA GLU A 255 -3.95 -18.78 -5.71
C GLU A 255 -3.95 -20.31 -5.95
N PRO A 256 -4.39 -20.80 -7.12
CA PRO A 256 -4.48 -22.25 -7.38
C PRO A 256 -3.15 -23.00 -7.25
N SER A 257 -2.03 -22.34 -7.54
CA SER A 257 -0.68 -22.91 -7.44
C SER A 257 -0.12 -22.95 -6.02
N ASP A 258 -0.79 -22.33 -5.05
CA ASP A 258 -0.29 -22.25 -3.69
C ASP A 258 -0.39 -23.60 -2.97
N HIS A 259 0.58 -23.85 -2.08
CA HIS A 259 0.50 -24.88 -1.05
C HIS A 259 -0.16 -24.29 0.19
N VAL A 260 -1.37 -24.73 0.50
CA VAL A 260 -2.12 -24.27 1.69
C VAL A 260 -1.96 -25.29 2.82
N PHE A 261 -1.32 -24.88 3.91
CA PHE A 261 -1.06 -25.75 5.06
C PHE A 261 -2.05 -25.47 6.19
N LYS A 262 -2.65 -26.54 6.71
CA LYS A 262 -3.55 -26.48 7.87
C LYS A 262 -3.35 -27.70 8.76
N LEU A 263 -3.14 -27.47 10.06
CA LEU A 263 -3.09 -28.56 11.04
C LEU A 263 -4.47 -29.23 11.12
N LYS A 264 -4.52 -30.56 11.09
CA LYS A 264 -5.78 -31.32 11.13
C LYS A 264 -6.33 -31.45 12.55
N ASP A 265 -5.44 -31.75 13.49
CA ASP A 265 -5.80 -32.19 14.84
C ASP A 265 -5.65 -31.11 15.90
N PHE A 266 -5.00 -30.00 15.56
CA PHE A 266 -4.67 -28.93 16.48
C PHE A 266 -4.99 -27.56 15.87
N PRO A 267 -5.37 -26.56 16.69
CA PRO A 267 -5.43 -25.19 16.22
C PRO A 267 -4.03 -24.70 15.83
N GLY A 268 -3.93 -23.96 14.74
CA GLY A 268 -2.67 -23.39 14.25
C GLY A 268 -2.93 -22.32 13.19
N PRO A 269 -1.88 -21.63 12.74
CA PRO A 269 -2.02 -20.61 11.71
C PRO A 269 -2.40 -21.24 10.36
N LEU A 270 -3.11 -20.48 9.53
CA LEU A 270 -3.20 -20.80 8.11
C LEU A 270 -1.88 -20.38 7.46
N ALA A 271 -1.27 -21.28 6.68
CA ALA A 271 -0.07 -20.96 5.93
C ALA A 271 -0.27 -21.16 4.43
N VAL A 272 0.45 -20.36 3.66
CA VAL A 272 0.51 -20.38 2.20
C VAL A 272 1.97 -20.41 1.80
N GLY A 273 2.40 -21.51 1.17
CA GLY A 273 3.65 -21.60 0.44
C GLY A 273 3.39 -21.25 -1.01
N ARG A 274 3.84 -20.07 -1.45
CA ARG A 274 3.65 -19.60 -2.83
C ARG A 274 4.89 -19.95 -3.66
N PRO A 275 4.75 -20.75 -4.73
CA PRO A 275 5.86 -20.96 -5.65
C PRO A 275 6.20 -19.67 -6.40
N VAL A 276 7.45 -19.21 -6.27
CA VAL A 276 7.97 -18.06 -7.05
C VAL A 276 8.93 -18.50 -8.16
N ASP A 277 9.48 -19.71 -8.04
CA ASP A 277 10.27 -20.38 -9.07
C ASP A 277 10.04 -21.89 -8.97
N GLY A 278 9.57 -22.49 -10.07
CA GLY A 278 9.28 -23.93 -10.15
C GLY A 278 8.24 -24.45 -9.14
N ARG A 279 8.12 -25.77 -9.06
CA ARG A 279 7.30 -26.46 -8.05
C ARG A 279 8.15 -26.76 -6.83
N TRP A 280 7.57 -26.68 -5.63
CA TRP A 280 8.26 -27.09 -4.42
C TRP A 280 8.50 -28.61 -4.41
N PRO A 281 9.72 -29.07 -4.11
CA PRO A 281 9.95 -30.49 -3.88
C PRO A 281 9.23 -30.93 -2.61
N ASN A 282 8.88 -32.22 -2.53
CA ASN A 282 8.14 -32.78 -1.38
C ASN A 282 8.86 -32.55 -0.04
N GLU A 283 10.20 -32.53 -0.05
CA GLU A 283 11.01 -32.21 1.12
C GLU A 283 10.77 -30.78 1.62
N ALA A 284 10.70 -29.77 0.73
CA ALA A 284 10.42 -28.40 1.11
C ALA A 284 8.99 -28.23 1.65
N VAL A 285 8.03 -28.98 1.08
CA VAL A 285 6.65 -29.02 1.58
C VAL A 285 6.59 -29.61 2.99
N ALA A 286 7.26 -30.74 3.23
CA ALA A 286 7.33 -31.35 4.55
C ALA A 286 8.02 -30.44 5.57
N ASP A 287 9.10 -29.78 5.16
CA ASP A 287 9.88 -28.88 6.00
C ASP A 287 9.08 -27.62 6.39
N ALA A 288 8.37 -27.02 5.43
CA ALA A 288 7.44 -25.93 5.69
C ALA A 288 6.29 -26.37 6.62
N ALA A 289 5.73 -27.57 6.43
CA ALA A 289 4.70 -28.11 7.30
C ALA A 289 5.20 -28.27 8.75
N ALA A 290 6.44 -28.73 8.95
CA ALA A 290 7.08 -28.83 10.25
C ALA A 290 7.21 -27.45 10.92
N LEU A 291 7.72 -26.47 10.18
CA LEU A 291 7.85 -25.09 10.65
C LEU A 291 6.49 -24.50 11.06
N VAL A 292 5.47 -24.62 10.21
CA VAL A 292 4.10 -24.12 10.49
C VAL A 292 3.53 -24.79 11.73
N ALA A 293 3.68 -26.11 11.87
CA ALA A 293 3.20 -26.86 13.03
C ALA A 293 3.86 -26.41 14.34
N SER A 294 5.13 -25.98 14.29
CA SER A 294 5.85 -25.43 15.45
C SER A 294 5.25 -24.14 16.02
N TYR A 295 4.37 -23.46 15.27
CA TYR A 295 3.63 -22.28 15.72
C TYR A 295 2.32 -22.63 16.43
N SER A 296 1.95 -23.91 16.51
CA SER A 296 0.89 -24.39 17.38
C SER A 296 1.48 -24.89 18.70
N GLY A 297 1.20 -24.17 19.79
CA GLY A 297 1.61 -24.61 21.13
C GLY A 297 1.03 -25.98 21.51
N LYS A 298 -0.19 -26.29 21.06
CA LYS A 298 -0.82 -27.60 21.32
C LYS A 298 -0.16 -28.74 20.54
N ALA A 299 0.15 -28.50 19.26
CA ALA A 299 0.85 -29.49 18.43
C ALA A 299 2.24 -29.80 18.99
N ARG A 300 2.97 -28.76 19.41
CA ARG A 300 4.27 -28.90 20.06
C ARG A 300 4.21 -29.69 21.35
N ASN A 301 3.32 -29.33 22.28
CA ASN A 301 3.19 -30.03 23.55
C ASN A 301 2.80 -31.50 23.37
N HIS A 302 1.98 -31.81 22.35
CA HIS A 302 1.64 -33.19 22.01
C HIS A 302 2.87 -33.97 21.55
N PHE A 303 3.66 -33.44 20.60
CA PHE A 303 4.90 -34.09 20.17
C PHE A 303 5.92 -34.24 21.30
N GLU A 304 6.11 -33.21 22.12
CA GLU A 304 7.04 -33.23 23.26
C GLU A 304 6.65 -34.27 24.33
N SER A 305 5.35 -34.56 24.49
CA SER A 305 4.86 -35.52 25.50
C SER A 305 4.72 -36.96 25.01
N THR A 306 4.47 -37.16 23.71
CA THR A 306 4.16 -38.49 23.14
C THR A 306 5.22 -39.01 22.17
N GLY A 307 6.02 -38.12 21.59
CA GLY A 307 6.90 -38.43 20.45
C GLY A 307 6.14 -38.59 19.12
N GLU A 308 4.81 -38.49 19.11
CA GLU A 308 3.98 -38.68 17.92
C GLU A 308 3.99 -37.45 17.02
N LYS A 309 4.24 -37.68 15.73
CA LYS A 309 4.21 -36.63 14.71
C LYS A 309 2.79 -36.09 14.53
N VAL A 310 2.71 -34.81 14.15
CA VAL A 310 1.43 -34.15 13.91
C VAL A 310 1.07 -34.13 12.43
N ARG A 311 -0.23 -34.18 12.14
CA ARG A 311 -0.74 -34.22 10.77
C ARG A 311 -1.06 -32.82 10.26
N VAL A 312 -0.45 -32.46 9.15
CA VAL A 312 -0.71 -31.21 8.42
C VAL A 312 -1.33 -31.56 7.07
N ALA A 313 -2.53 -31.04 6.81
CA ALA A 313 -3.12 -31.09 5.49
C ALA A 313 -2.45 -30.04 4.60
N VAL A 314 -1.98 -30.46 3.43
CA VAL A 314 -1.41 -29.58 2.40
C VAL A 314 -2.32 -29.66 1.18
N ARG A 315 -2.96 -28.54 0.84
CA ARG A 315 -3.82 -28.44 -0.34
C ARG A 315 -3.11 -27.68 -1.45
N THR A 316 -3.15 -28.21 -2.67
CA THR A 316 -2.67 -27.53 -3.88
C THR A 316 -3.69 -27.73 -4.99
N GLY A 317 -4.30 -26.64 -5.46
CA GLY A 317 -5.54 -26.71 -6.22
C GLY A 317 -6.61 -27.49 -5.45
N ASP A 318 -7.10 -28.57 -6.06
CA ASP A 318 -8.09 -29.48 -5.48
C ASP A 318 -7.46 -30.70 -4.78
N ALA A 319 -6.16 -30.95 -4.99
CA ALA A 319 -5.45 -32.06 -4.36
C ALA A 319 -5.19 -31.74 -2.89
N VAL A 320 -5.41 -32.73 -2.01
CA VAL A 320 -5.13 -32.63 -0.57
C VAL A 320 -4.29 -33.82 -0.16
N ASP A 321 -3.05 -33.53 0.24
CA ASP A 321 -2.14 -34.48 0.85
C ASP A 321 -2.10 -34.28 2.37
N VAL A 322 -1.69 -35.32 3.10
CA VAL A 322 -1.46 -35.23 4.55
C VAL A 322 -0.01 -35.62 4.82
N VAL A 323 0.73 -34.70 5.43
CA VAL A 323 2.11 -34.94 5.84
C VAL A 323 2.19 -35.06 7.36
N GLU A 324 2.99 -36.02 7.83
CA GLU A 324 3.26 -36.24 9.25
C GLU A 324 4.63 -35.68 9.60
N VAL A 325 4.66 -34.69 10.48
CA VAL A 325 5.86 -33.90 10.76
C VAL A 325 6.08 -33.73 12.26
N ALA A 326 7.35 -33.61 12.65
CA ALA A 326 7.69 -33.10 13.97
C ALA A 326 7.55 -31.56 13.96
N PRO A 327 6.83 -30.94 14.91
CA PRO A 327 6.65 -29.49 14.96
C PRO A 327 7.91 -28.76 15.46
N VAL A 328 8.92 -28.64 14.59
CA VAL A 328 10.23 -28.04 14.90
C VAL A 328 10.44 -26.71 14.18
N ARG A 329 11.21 -25.81 14.81
CA ARG A 329 11.61 -24.52 14.21
C ARG A 329 12.94 -24.59 13.47
N ASP A 330 13.83 -25.45 13.93
CA ASP A 330 15.09 -25.77 13.27
C ASP A 330 14.82 -26.91 12.28
N ALA A 331 14.26 -26.51 11.15
CA ALA A 331 13.90 -27.40 10.07
C ALA A 331 15.12 -27.62 9.15
N ALA A 332 15.07 -28.59 8.24
CA ALA A 332 16.18 -28.92 7.36
C ALA A 332 16.52 -27.76 6.41
N LEU A 333 15.52 -26.98 5.97
CA LEU A 333 15.76 -25.77 5.21
C LEU A 333 15.94 -24.56 6.15
N PRO A 334 16.85 -23.63 5.81
CA PRO A 334 17.17 -22.48 6.65
C PRO A 334 16.11 -21.37 6.52
N TRP A 335 14.89 -21.63 6.96
CA TRP A 335 13.79 -20.67 6.91
C TRP A 335 14.09 -19.43 7.75
N ALA A 336 14.13 -18.27 7.10
CA ALA A 336 14.41 -16.99 7.76
C ALA A 336 13.41 -15.91 7.38
N GLU A 337 13.18 -14.96 8.30
CA GLU A 337 12.43 -13.74 7.98
C GLU A 337 13.30 -12.79 7.12
N PRO A 338 12.67 -11.97 6.24
CA PRO A 338 13.34 -10.91 5.50
C PRO A 338 14.13 -9.97 6.41
N ARG A 339 15.36 -9.63 6.01
CA ARG A 339 16.25 -8.77 6.80
C ARG A 339 16.39 -7.39 6.16
N PRO A 340 16.57 -6.31 6.96
CA PRO A 340 16.73 -4.95 6.44
C PRO A 340 17.83 -4.79 5.38
N GLU A 341 18.92 -5.55 5.50
CA GLU A 341 20.08 -5.51 4.61
C GLU A 341 19.71 -5.87 3.17
N THR A 342 18.69 -6.73 2.99
CA THR A 342 18.20 -7.16 1.67
C THR A 342 17.74 -5.98 0.82
N VAL A 343 17.29 -4.87 1.41
CA VAL A 343 16.89 -3.68 0.64
C VAL A 343 18.10 -3.03 -0.05
N ALA A 344 19.25 -2.95 0.64
CA ALA A 344 20.46 -2.37 0.09
C ALA A 344 21.08 -3.29 -0.98
N GLU A 345 21.11 -4.59 -0.70
CA GLU A 345 21.56 -5.63 -1.64
C GLU A 345 20.74 -5.60 -2.94
N TRP A 346 19.41 -5.60 -2.81
CA TRP A 346 18.50 -5.55 -3.95
C TRP A 346 18.69 -4.28 -4.80
N LYS A 347 18.80 -3.11 -4.14
CA LYS A 347 19.06 -1.85 -4.86
C LYS A 347 20.37 -1.85 -5.62
N LYS A 348 21.42 -2.44 -5.03
CA LYS A 348 22.74 -2.56 -5.66
C LYS A 348 22.66 -3.46 -6.91
N ALA A 349 22.10 -4.65 -6.76
CA ALA A 349 21.93 -5.60 -7.87
C ALA A 349 21.12 -4.99 -9.02
N ARG A 350 20.06 -4.23 -8.69
CA ARG A 350 19.27 -3.51 -9.70
C ARG A 350 20.09 -2.44 -10.43
N ALA A 351 20.83 -1.60 -9.70
CA ALA A 351 21.65 -0.56 -10.32
C ALA A 351 22.73 -1.15 -11.25
N GLU A 352 23.29 -2.29 -10.88
CA GLU A 352 24.24 -3.04 -11.72
C GLU A 352 23.56 -3.60 -12.99
N ALA A 353 22.35 -4.15 -12.87
CA ALA A 353 21.58 -4.62 -14.01
C ALA A 353 21.20 -3.47 -14.97
N ASP A 354 20.73 -2.34 -14.43
CA ASP A 354 20.39 -1.15 -15.22
C ASP A 354 21.61 -0.58 -15.97
N ALA A 355 22.81 -0.66 -15.38
CA ALA A 355 24.06 -0.22 -16.02
C ALA A 355 24.54 -1.14 -17.15
N GLN A 356 24.14 -2.42 -17.15
CA GLN A 356 24.48 -3.39 -18.20
C GLN A 356 23.58 -3.27 -19.44
N VAL A 357 22.43 -2.58 -19.33
CA VAL A 357 21.58 -2.26 -20.47
C VAL A 357 22.21 -1.12 -21.26
N VAL A 358 23.03 -1.46 -22.26
CA VAL A 358 23.65 -0.49 -23.19
C VAL A 358 22.56 0.41 -23.79
N PRO A 359 22.68 1.75 -23.77
CA PRO A 359 21.71 2.62 -24.41
C PRO A 359 21.67 2.29 -25.91
N ARG A 360 20.48 1.96 -26.43
CA ARG A 360 20.29 1.84 -27.88
C ARG A 360 20.70 3.18 -28.52
N PRO A 361 21.54 3.18 -29.56
CA PRO A 361 21.85 4.40 -30.28
C PRO A 361 20.54 5.03 -30.78
N PRO A 362 20.43 6.37 -30.80
CA PRO A 362 19.25 7.02 -31.33
C PRO A 362 19.05 6.57 -32.78
N LEU A 363 17.82 6.17 -33.10
CA LEU A 363 17.41 5.93 -34.49
C LEU A 363 17.66 7.23 -35.25
N LYS A 364 18.51 7.16 -36.29
CA LYS A 364 18.87 8.28 -37.16
C LYS A 364 17.71 8.76 -37.99
#